data_AF-A0A8J4VT29-F1
#
_entry.id   AF-A0A8J4VT29-F1
#
_cell.length_a   1.000
_cell.length_b   1.000
_cell.length_c   1.000
_cell.angle_alpha   90.00
_cell.angle_beta   90.00
_cell.angle_gamma   90.00
#
_symmetry.space_group_name_H-M   'P 1'
#
loop_
_entity.id
_entity.type
_entity.pdbx_description
1 polymer ?
#
loop_
_entity_poly.entity_id
_entity_poly.type
_entity_poly.pdbx_seq_one_letter_code
_entity_poly.pdbx_strand_id
1 'polypeptide(L)'
;MGEVSWPTPEELNAIRKIVSEMSGRGVEEVQIAISPYRICPLGAHIDHQGGAVLAMTIDKGILLGFVPSGDTQVALRSGQFKGEVRFRVDETQHPRHSVGKNGEILADDSSKLQEECNWGNYARGALYALASRGNKITQGIIGYICGSEGLDSSGLSSSAAVGIAYLLALESTNNLTVSPTENIEYDRYIENEYLGLRNGILDQSAILLSSQGCLTFMNCKTKEHKLVHPPKLPKTHKTESQKAYKILLAFSGLKQALTTNPGYNRRVAECQEAARIILNASGNNKMEPILSNVQPEDYEAHKSQLDPDLAKRAEHYFSENMRVIKGAEAWASGKLEDFGKLVSASGLSSISKYESGCEPLIQLYEILLRAPGVFGTRFSGAGFRGCCLAFVDADRADEAASFVREEYRKVQPKLASQINGKECIEGCLCGAGKCVAVMGRAVEGLYIQRGKEAGEACTEASSIMVQETKYSLLSETISSVQQRLDDHASAMEMISRRLEALDNNFKGLKVVFEERLLAV
;
A
#
# COMPACT_ATOMS: atom_id res chain seq x y z
N MET A 1 -8.10 18.53 23.47
CA MET A 1 -7.59 17.38 24.25
C MET A 1 -6.27 16.98 23.63
N GLY A 2 -5.21 16.75 24.42
CA GLY A 2 -3.88 16.41 23.89
C GLY A 2 -3.96 15.18 22.99
N GLU A 3 -3.27 15.18 21.85
CA GLU A 3 -3.15 14.01 20.98
C GLU A 3 -2.55 12.86 21.79
N VAL A 4 -3.38 11.87 22.11
CA VAL A 4 -2.91 10.61 22.70
C VAL A 4 -2.15 9.88 21.59
N SER A 5 -0.82 9.87 21.68
CA SER A 5 0.01 9.14 20.73
C SER A 5 -0.02 7.65 21.06
N TRP A 6 -0.49 6.81 20.15
CA TRP A 6 -0.34 5.36 20.25
C TRP A 6 1.12 4.94 20.00
N PRO A 7 1.63 3.91 20.71
CA PRO A 7 1.00 3.20 21.83
C PRO A 7 0.95 4.02 23.11
N THR A 8 -0.09 3.82 23.92
CA THR A 8 -0.21 4.47 25.23
C THR A 8 0.78 3.86 26.24
N PRO A 9 1.28 4.64 27.22
CA PRO A 9 2.10 4.10 28.31
C PRO A 9 1.43 2.94 29.05
N GLU A 10 0.10 2.99 29.21
CA GLU A 10 -0.70 1.95 29.85
C GLU A 10 -0.64 0.62 29.07
N GLU A 11 -0.79 0.65 27.75
CA GLU A 11 -0.66 -0.52 26.88
C GLU A 11 0.75 -1.12 26.99
N LEU A 12 1.80 -0.28 26.91
CA LEU A 12 3.18 -0.73 27.01
C LEU A 12 3.47 -1.38 28.37
N ASN A 13 3.00 -0.77 29.47
CA ASN A 13 3.20 -1.30 30.82
C ASN A 13 2.46 -2.63 31.04
N ALA A 14 1.23 -2.76 30.51
CA ALA A 14 0.47 -4.00 30.58
C ALA A 14 1.20 -5.16 29.90
N ILE A 15 1.72 -4.93 28.68
CA ILE A 15 2.49 -5.92 27.93
C ILE A 15 3.77 -6.32 28.67
N ARG A 16 4.52 -5.34 29.21
CA ARG A 16 5.74 -5.61 30.00
C ARG A 16 5.46 -6.52 31.19
N LYS A 17 4.38 -6.24 31.91
CA LYS A 17 3.97 -7.05 33.05
C LYS A 17 3.65 -8.49 32.64
N ILE A 18 2.88 -8.69 31.58
CA ILE A 18 2.51 -10.02 31.09
C ILE A 18 3.76 -10.81 30.68
N VAL A 19 4.68 -10.21 29.93
CA VAL A 19 5.91 -10.90 29.48
C VAL A 19 6.85 -11.19 30.64
N SER A 20 6.97 -10.26 31.60
CA SER A 20 7.74 -10.46 32.83
C SER A 20 7.21 -11.66 33.62
N GLU A 21 5.89 -11.76 33.82
CA GLU A 21 5.24 -12.91 34.47
C GLU A 21 5.44 -14.22 33.68
N MET A 22 5.37 -14.17 32.34
CA MET A 22 5.58 -15.34 31.48
C MET A 22 7.02 -15.86 31.50
N SER A 23 8.00 -14.97 31.60
CA SER A 23 9.42 -15.29 31.44
C SER A 23 10.17 -15.41 32.77
N GLY A 24 9.63 -14.88 33.86
CA GLY A 24 10.33 -14.72 35.13
C GLY A 24 11.43 -13.65 35.11
N ARG A 25 11.49 -12.81 34.06
CA ARG A 25 12.45 -11.70 33.90
C ARG A 25 11.90 -10.39 34.45
N GLY A 26 12.77 -9.43 34.73
CA GLY A 26 12.36 -8.08 35.13
C GLY A 26 11.56 -7.35 34.04
N VAL A 27 10.65 -6.46 34.42
CA VAL A 27 9.84 -5.65 33.47
C VAL A 27 10.69 -4.70 32.61
N GLU A 28 11.85 -4.33 33.13
CA GLU A 28 12.89 -3.53 32.48
C GLU A 28 13.65 -4.31 31.40
N GLU A 29 13.67 -5.64 31.46
CA GLU A 29 14.32 -6.49 30.46
C GLU A 29 13.42 -6.71 29.22
N VAL A 30 12.12 -6.47 29.36
CA VAL A 30 11.16 -6.68 28.28
C VAL A 30 11.39 -5.66 27.17
N GLN A 31 11.49 -6.13 25.94
CA GLN A 31 11.48 -5.30 24.75
C GLN A 31 10.09 -5.29 24.13
N ILE A 32 9.75 -4.23 23.39
CA ILE A 32 8.48 -4.16 22.66
C ILE A 32 8.76 -3.79 21.21
N ALA A 33 8.39 -4.68 20.29
CA ALA A 33 8.29 -4.37 18.87
C ALA A 33 6.90 -3.77 18.58
N ILE A 34 6.90 -2.60 17.94
CA ILE A 34 5.71 -1.84 17.54
C ILE A 34 5.64 -1.91 16.02
N SER A 35 4.54 -2.46 15.52
CA SER A 35 4.30 -2.60 14.08
C SER A 35 2.91 -2.03 13.75
N PRO A 36 2.84 -0.82 13.17
CA PRO A 36 1.56 -0.16 12.92
C PRO A 36 0.75 -0.89 11.83
N TYR A 37 -0.56 -0.69 11.85
CA TYR A 37 -1.41 -1.00 10.72
C TYR A 37 -1.28 0.07 9.63
N ARG A 38 -1.71 -0.29 8.42
CA ARG A 38 -1.62 0.58 7.25
C ARG A 38 -2.97 0.74 6.55
N ILE A 39 -3.15 1.90 5.95
CA ILE A 39 -4.18 2.16 4.96
C ILE A 39 -3.56 2.51 3.60
N CYS A 40 -4.32 2.29 2.53
CA CYS A 40 -3.95 2.67 1.17
C CYS A 40 -5.08 3.53 0.60
N PRO A 41 -5.04 4.87 0.75
CA PRO A 41 -6.06 5.74 0.20
C PRO A 41 -6.21 5.63 -1.32
N LEU A 42 -5.10 5.45 -2.05
CA LEU A 42 -5.08 5.38 -3.52
C LEU A 42 -4.05 4.34 -3.98
N GLY A 43 -4.36 3.62 -5.05
CA GLY A 43 -3.54 2.51 -5.54
C GLY A 43 -4.16 1.14 -5.23
N ALA A 44 -5.49 1.04 -5.27
CA ALA A 44 -6.19 -0.23 -5.09
C ALA A 44 -5.77 -1.24 -6.16
N HIS A 45 -5.35 -2.44 -5.77
CA HIS A 45 -5.19 -3.59 -6.68
C HIS A 45 -4.28 -3.37 -7.91
N ILE A 46 -3.30 -2.45 -7.80
CA ILE A 46 -2.33 -2.21 -8.87
C ILE A 46 -0.90 -2.51 -8.46
N ASP A 47 -0.65 -2.79 -7.19
CA ASP A 47 0.67 -3.14 -6.63
C ASP A 47 1.22 -4.43 -7.25
N HIS A 48 0.40 -5.47 -7.37
CA HIS A 48 0.76 -6.74 -8.01
C HIS A 48 0.91 -6.64 -9.53
N GLN A 49 0.69 -5.47 -10.13
CA GLN A 49 0.97 -5.15 -11.53
C GLN A 49 2.10 -4.14 -11.69
N GLY A 50 2.79 -3.78 -10.60
CA GLY A 50 3.87 -2.79 -10.60
C GLY A 50 3.39 -1.34 -10.71
N GLY A 51 2.12 -1.07 -10.39
CA GLY A 51 1.58 0.29 -10.34
C GLY A 51 2.13 1.12 -9.17
N ALA A 52 1.82 2.41 -9.16
CA ALA A 52 2.10 3.29 -8.04
C ALA A 52 1.03 3.16 -6.96
N VAL A 53 1.42 3.30 -5.70
CA VAL A 53 0.50 3.28 -4.54
C VAL A 53 0.77 4.45 -3.62
N LEU A 54 -0.26 4.87 -2.89
CA LEU A 54 -0.18 5.93 -1.90
C LEU A 54 -0.76 5.38 -0.60
N ALA A 55 0.12 5.13 0.37
CA ALA A 55 -0.22 4.47 1.63
C ALA A 55 0.17 5.31 2.84
N MET A 56 -0.34 4.99 4.02
CA MET A 56 0.17 5.54 5.28
C MET A 56 -0.12 4.58 6.44
N THR A 57 0.63 4.73 7.52
CA THR A 57 0.36 4.03 8.78
C THR A 57 -0.69 4.78 9.60
N ILE A 58 -1.39 4.05 10.44
CA ILE A 58 -2.33 4.58 11.43
C ILE A 58 -1.80 4.40 12.84
N ASP A 59 -2.31 5.18 13.79
CA ASP A 59 -1.99 5.12 15.22
C ASP A 59 -2.65 3.92 15.94
N LYS A 60 -2.64 2.76 15.28
CA LYS A 60 -3.13 1.46 15.74
C LYS A 60 -2.24 0.39 15.11
N GLY A 61 -2.13 -0.77 15.73
CA GLY A 61 -1.23 -1.81 15.20
C GLY A 61 -1.03 -2.99 16.14
N ILE A 62 0.10 -3.66 15.92
CA ILE A 62 0.59 -4.81 16.68
C ILE A 62 1.65 -4.34 17.66
N LEU A 63 1.52 -4.83 18.89
CA LEU A 63 2.55 -4.77 19.91
C LEU A 63 2.98 -6.19 20.25
N LEU A 64 4.28 -6.45 20.14
CA LEU A 64 4.90 -7.70 20.59
C LEU A 64 5.88 -7.37 21.71
N GLY A 65 5.49 -7.69 22.94
CA GLY A 65 6.42 -7.71 24.06
C GLY A 65 7.22 -9.00 24.04
N PHE A 66 8.53 -8.94 24.26
CA PHE A 66 9.37 -10.13 24.24
C PHE A 66 10.64 -9.97 25.09
N VAL A 67 11.20 -11.11 25.48
CA VAL A 67 12.58 -11.24 25.98
C VAL A 67 13.28 -12.37 25.22
N PRO A 68 14.61 -12.30 25.01
CA PRO A 68 15.38 -13.46 24.58
C PRO A 68 15.14 -14.63 25.53
N SER A 69 14.85 -15.82 25.00
CA SER A 69 14.67 -17.00 25.84
C SER A 69 15.98 -17.44 26.51
N GLY A 70 17.12 -17.09 25.92
CA GLY A 70 18.46 -17.51 26.34
C GLY A 70 18.88 -18.87 25.74
N ASP A 71 17.99 -19.52 25.00
CA ASP A 71 18.17 -20.80 24.34
C ASP A 71 17.46 -20.79 22.97
N THR A 72 17.23 -21.94 22.34
CA THR A 72 16.56 -22.00 21.04
C THR A 72 15.03 -21.97 21.10
N GLN A 73 14.42 -21.89 22.29
CA GLN A 73 12.97 -22.01 22.46
C GLN A 73 12.22 -20.72 22.14
N VAL A 74 11.17 -20.83 21.35
CA VAL A 74 10.16 -19.79 21.16
C VAL A 74 8.91 -20.19 21.94
N ALA A 75 8.39 -19.27 22.75
CA ALA A 75 7.14 -19.43 23.48
C ALA A 75 6.32 -18.14 23.37
N LEU A 76 5.14 -18.23 22.74
CA LEU A 76 4.31 -17.08 22.42
C LEU A 76 2.90 -17.25 22.96
N ARG A 77 2.33 -16.16 23.48
CA ARG A 77 0.89 -16.03 23.78
C ARG A 77 0.29 -14.85 23.03
N SER A 78 -1.01 -14.94 22.73
CA SER A 78 -1.75 -13.86 22.08
C SER A 78 -2.80 -13.28 23.02
N GLY A 79 -3.00 -11.96 22.96
CA GLY A 79 -4.15 -11.29 23.59
C GLY A 79 -5.48 -11.49 22.88
N GLN A 80 -5.46 -11.95 21.61
CA GLN A 80 -6.65 -12.09 20.76
C GLN A 80 -7.01 -13.55 20.47
N PHE A 81 -6.03 -14.45 20.52
CA PHE A 81 -6.21 -15.87 20.22
C PHE A 81 -5.85 -16.74 21.42
N LYS A 82 -6.59 -17.83 21.60
CA LYS A 82 -6.31 -18.83 22.65
C LYS A 82 -5.10 -19.68 22.26
N GLY A 83 -4.57 -20.40 23.25
CA GLY A 83 -3.43 -21.30 23.07
C GLY A 83 -2.08 -20.62 23.25
N GLU A 84 -1.05 -21.45 23.35
CA GLU A 84 0.35 -21.04 23.46
C GLU A 84 1.13 -21.71 22.32
N VAL A 85 1.87 -20.91 21.56
CA VAL A 85 2.68 -21.39 20.45
C VAL A 85 4.08 -21.66 20.95
N ARG A 86 4.57 -22.89 20.77
CA ARG A 86 5.94 -23.29 21.08
C ARG A 86 6.60 -23.96 19.89
N PHE A 87 7.87 -23.61 19.65
CA PHE A 87 8.74 -24.24 18.66
C PHE A 87 10.19 -23.87 18.93
N ARG A 88 11.14 -24.48 18.22
CA ARG A 88 12.55 -24.12 18.35
C ARG A 88 13.08 -23.45 17.09
N VAL A 89 14.04 -22.53 17.25
CA VAL A 89 14.66 -21.83 16.12
C VAL A 89 15.60 -22.72 15.30
N ASP A 90 16.07 -23.84 15.87
CA ASP A 90 16.90 -24.84 15.21
C ASP A 90 16.09 -25.96 14.52
N GLU A 91 14.76 -25.90 14.59
CA GLU A 91 13.87 -26.79 13.83
C GLU A 91 13.65 -26.25 12.42
N THR A 92 13.75 -27.13 11.42
CA THR A 92 13.38 -26.81 10.04
C THR A 92 11.90 -26.47 9.97
N GLN A 93 11.59 -25.24 9.54
CA GLN A 93 10.21 -24.84 9.27
C GLN A 93 9.85 -25.21 7.84
N HIS A 94 8.68 -25.82 7.65
CA HIS A 94 8.16 -26.17 6.33
C HIS A 94 7.00 -25.24 5.94
N PRO A 95 6.95 -24.76 4.68
CA PRO A 95 5.80 -24.04 4.15
C PRO A 95 4.51 -24.84 4.31
N ARG A 96 3.39 -24.15 4.54
CA ARG A 96 2.09 -24.78 4.78
C ARG A 96 1.54 -25.58 3.58
N HIS A 97 2.16 -25.39 2.41
CA HIS A 97 1.81 -26.04 1.15
C HIS A 97 2.97 -26.85 0.55
N SER A 98 3.77 -27.55 1.37
CA SER A 98 4.62 -28.61 0.82
C SER A 98 3.74 -29.76 0.33
N VAL A 99 3.28 -29.65 -0.93
CA VAL A 99 2.76 -30.75 -1.72
C VAL A 99 3.87 -31.79 -1.76
N GLY A 100 3.61 -32.99 -1.24
CA GLY A 100 4.55 -34.10 -1.37
C GLY A 100 4.87 -34.31 -2.85
N LYS A 101 6.05 -34.86 -3.18
CA LYS A 101 6.46 -35.17 -4.57
C LYS A 101 5.45 -36.03 -5.37
N ASN A 102 4.40 -36.53 -4.72
CA ASN A 102 3.35 -37.38 -5.27
C ASN A 102 1.96 -36.70 -5.35
N GLY A 103 1.83 -35.39 -5.11
CA GLY A 103 0.53 -34.70 -5.23
C GLY A 103 -0.46 -34.96 -4.08
N GLU A 104 -0.04 -35.67 -3.03
CA GLU A 104 -0.81 -35.79 -1.80
C GLU A 104 -0.67 -34.50 -0.98
N ILE A 105 -1.80 -33.86 -0.70
CA ILE A 105 -1.91 -32.87 0.37
C ILE A 105 -1.63 -33.66 1.65
N LEU A 106 -0.51 -33.38 2.33
CA LEU A 106 -0.32 -33.79 3.71
C LEU A 106 -1.34 -33.01 4.55
N ALA A 107 -2.57 -33.51 4.60
CA ALA A 107 -3.55 -33.07 5.56
C ALA A 107 -3.07 -33.59 6.92
N ASP A 108 -2.30 -32.76 7.62
CA ASP A 108 -1.98 -33.00 9.02
C ASP A 108 -3.32 -33.03 9.78
N ASP A 109 -3.55 -34.13 10.48
CA ASP A 109 -4.79 -34.52 11.14
C ASP A 109 -5.31 -33.35 11.99
N SER A 110 -6.46 -32.78 11.61
CA SER A 110 -6.95 -31.50 12.14
C SER A 110 -7.46 -31.63 13.57
N SER A 111 -6.54 -31.72 14.53
CA SER A 111 -6.87 -31.60 15.94
C SER A 111 -7.23 -30.15 16.25
N LYS A 112 -8.29 -29.95 17.06
CA LYS A 112 -8.77 -28.63 17.48
C LYS A 112 -7.66 -27.75 18.12
N LEU A 113 -6.66 -28.38 18.75
CA LEU A 113 -5.49 -27.71 19.33
C LEU A 113 -4.53 -27.14 18.26
N GLN A 114 -4.36 -27.84 17.14
CA GLN A 114 -3.56 -27.36 16.00
C GLN A 114 -4.23 -26.13 15.36
N GLU A 115 -5.57 -26.14 15.25
CA GLU A 115 -6.34 -25.01 14.73
C GLU A 115 -6.24 -23.75 15.61
N GLU A 116 -6.30 -23.91 16.94
CA GLU A 116 -6.19 -22.82 17.91
C GLU A 116 -4.81 -22.15 17.89
N CYS A 117 -3.74 -22.86 17.50
CA CYS A 117 -2.37 -22.36 17.43
C CYS A 117 -1.92 -21.90 16.03
N ASN A 118 -2.82 -21.87 15.04
CA ASN A 118 -2.50 -21.50 13.66
C ASN A 118 -2.00 -20.06 13.48
N TRP A 119 -2.24 -19.17 14.44
CA TRP A 119 -1.67 -17.82 14.44
C TRP A 119 -0.13 -17.83 14.60
N GLY A 120 0.43 -18.91 15.14
CA GLY A 120 1.88 -19.14 15.24
C GLY A 120 2.59 -19.31 13.89
N ASN A 121 1.85 -19.51 12.79
CA ASN A 121 2.42 -19.65 11.46
C ASN A 121 3.18 -18.39 11.01
N TYR A 122 2.78 -17.19 11.45
CA TYR A 122 3.53 -15.97 11.14
C TYR A 122 4.91 -15.95 11.81
N ALA A 123 5.00 -16.42 13.06
CA ALA A 123 6.29 -16.51 13.77
C ALA A 123 7.22 -17.55 13.13
N ARG A 124 6.66 -18.70 12.74
CA ARG A 124 7.40 -19.75 12.01
C ARG A 124 7.84 -19.27 10.62
N GLY A 125 6.96 -18.54 9.93
CA GLY A 125 7.27 -17.91 8.64
C GLY A 125 8.38 -16.87 8.76
N ALA A 126 8.36 -16.01 9.80
CA ALA A 126 9.42 -15.03 10.04
C ALA A 126 10.79 -15.70 10.26
N LEU A 127 10.82 -16.77 11.06
CA LEU A 127 12.01 -17.61 11.23
C LEU A 127 12.48 -18.19 9.89
N TYR A 128 11.55 -18.78 9.11
CA TYR A 128 11.84 -19.35 7.79
C TYR A 128 12.43 -18.31 6.83
N ALA A 129 11.84 -17.12 6.78
CA ALA A 129 12.28 -16.03 5.92
C ALA A 129 13.69 -15.57 6.27
N LEU A 130 13.97 -15.32 7.56
CA LEU A 130 15.31 -14.94 8.03
C LEU A 130 16.35 -16.02 7.73
N ALA A 131 16.03 -17.29 8.03
CA ALA A 131 16.92 -18.42 7.80
C ALA A 131 17.22 -18.66 6.31
N SER A 132 16.26 -18.42 5.42
CA SER A 132 16.42 -18.64 3.97
C SER A 132 17.53 -17.80 3.33
N ARG A 133 17.97 -16.72 4.00
CA ARG A 133 19.06 -15.85 3.55
C ARG A 133 20.34 -15.97 4.37
N GLY A 134 20.50 -17.08 5.10
CA GLY A 134 21.73 -17.41 5.80
C GLY A 134 21.91 -16.70 7.13
N ASN A 135 20.89 -16.03 7.66
CA ASN A 135 20.95 -15.46 9.01
C ASN A 135 21.03 -16.59 10.04
N LYS A 136 22.00 -16.48 10.96
CA LYS A 136 22.17 -17.46 12.02
C LYS A 136 21.28 -17.10 13.22
N ILE A 137 20.14 -17.79 13.34
CA ILE A 137 19.22 -17.66 14.47
C ILE A 137 19.60 -18.69 15.52
N THR A 138 20.12 -18.25 16.67
CA THR A 138 20.55 -19.13 17.77
C THR A 138 19.69 -19.00 19.02
N GLN A 139 18.93 -17.91 19.11
CA GLN A 139 18.09 -17.61 20.27
C GLN A 139 16.62 -17.44 19.85
N GLY A 140 15.74 -18.08 20.61
CA GLY A 140 14.31 -17.87 20.53
C GLY A 140 13.83 -16.74 21.45
N ILE A 141 12.51 -16.57 21.54
CA ILE A 141 11.86 -15.49 22.30
C ILE A 141 10.76 -16.04 23.18
N ILE A 142 10.61 -15.48 24.38
CA ILE A 142 9.40 -15.60 25.19
C ILE A 142 8.62 -14.30 25.00
N GLY A 143 7.41 -14.36 24.46
CA GLY A 143 6.71 -13.14 24.05
C GLY A 143 5.18 -13.19 24.13
N TYR A 144 4.60 -12.00 24.19
CA TYR A 144 3.17 -11.75 24.19
C TYR A 144 2.81 -10.77 23.08
N ILE A 145 1.91 -11.18 22.18
CA ILE A 145 1.48 -10.37 21.04
C ILE A 145 0.03 -9.94 21.19
N CYS A 146 -0.25 -8.67 20.95
CA CYS A 146 -1.61 -8.15 20.88
C CYS A 146 -1.74 -7.09 19.78
N GLY A 147 -2.80 -7.18 18.99
CA GLY A 147 -3.25 -6.09 18.12
C GLY A 147 -4.25 -5.18 18.82
N SER A 148 -4.44 -3.98 18.27
CA SER A 148 -5.51 -3.08 18.70
C SER A 148 -6.88 -3.79 18.69
N GLU A 149 -7.65 -3.57 19.75
CA GLU A 149 -8.91 -4.26 19.99
C GLU A 149 -9.90 -4.06 18.83
N GLY A 150 -10.57 -5.15 18.43
CA GLY A 150 -11.59 -5.14 17.38
C GLY A 150 -11.07 -4.95 15.94
N LEU A 151 -9.78 -4.65 15.74
CA LEU A 151 -9.17 -4.50 14.42
C LEU A 151 -8.61 -5.81 13.85
N ASP A 152 -8.90 -6.95 14.49
CA ASP A 152 -8.52 -8.26 14.01
C ASP A 152 -9.18 -8.59 12.66
N SER A 153 -8.39 -9.05 11.68
CA SER A 153 -8.89 -9.45 10.35
C SER A 153 -9.67 -8.36 9.57
N SER A 154 -9.39 -7.10 9.87
CA SER A 154 -10.10 -5.91 9.39
C SER A 154 -9.77 -5.44 7.95
N GLY A 155 -8.76 -6.02 7.30
CA GLY A 155 -8.25 -5.52 6.02
C GLY A 155 -7.22 -4.37 6.14
N LEU A 156 -6.63 -4.19 7.33
CA LEU A 156 -5.62 -3.17 7.64
C LEU A 156 -4.17 -3.71 7.62
N SER A 157 -3.93 -4.84 6.92
CA SER A 157 -2.66 -5.60 6.93
C SER A 157 -2.21 -6.08 8.29
N SER A 158 -3.15 -6.64 9.05
CA SER A 158 -2.79 -7.31 10.29
C SER A 158 -1.79 -8.47 10.07
N SER A 159 -1.75 -9.10 8.89
CA SER A 159 -0.78 -10.16 8.56
C SER A 159 0.65 -9.63 8.46
N ALA A 160 0.89 -8.66 7.57
CA ALA A 160 2.21 -8.03 7.42
C ALA A 160 2.68 -7.34 8.71
N ALA A 161 1.76 -6.69 9.45
CA ALA A 161 2.12 -6.08 10.73
C ALA A 161 2.61 -7.11 11.76
N VAL A 162 1.97 -8.28 11.80
CA VAL A 162 2.38 -9.39 12.68
C VAL A 162 3.72 -9.99 12.22
N GLY A 163 3.90 -10.25 10.92
CA GLY A 163 5.14 -10.80 10.39
C GLY A 163 6.33 -9.86 10.65
N ILE A 164 6.18 -8.56 10.38
CA ILE A 164 7.17 -7.54 10.70
C ILE A 164 7.48 -7.47 12.21
N ALA A 165 6.47 -7.56 13.07
CA ALA A 165 6.71 -7.57 14.52
C ALA A 165 7.61 -8.75 14.94
N TYR A 166 7.38 -9.94 14.37
CA TYR A 166 8.23 -11.11 14.63
C TYR A 166 9.63 -10.99 14.03
N LEU A 167 9.75 -10.46 12.81
CA LEU A 167 11.06 -10.18 12.19
C LEU A 167 11.91 -9.29 13.12
N LEU A 168 11.35 -8.14 13.52
CA LEU A 168 12.02 -7.19 14.41
C LEU A 168 12.42 -7.80 15.77
N ALA A 169 11.56 -8.65 16.35
CA ALA A 169 11.85 -9.30 17.62
C ALA A 169 12.98 -10.34 17.49
N LEU A 170 12.96 -11.16 16.44
CA LEU A 170 14.00 -12.16 16.18
C LEU A 170 15.33 -11.51 15.81
N GLU A 171 15.30 -10.43 15.02
CA GLU A 171 16.46 -9.60 14.69
C GLU A 171 17.11 -9.02 15.95
N SER A 172 16.32 -8.35 16.79
CA SER A 172 16.80 -7.75 18.04
C SER A 172 17.40 -8.80 18.97
N THR A 173 16.73 -9.95 19.10
CA THR A 173 17.17 -11.07 19.95
C THR A 173 18.49 -11.67 19.49
N ASN A 174 18.69 -11.79 18.18
CA ASN A 174 19.87 -12.42 17.59
C ASN A 174 20.93 -11.41 17.13
N ASN A 175 20.75 -10.12 17.44
CA ASN A 175 21.64 -9.02 17.04
C ASN A 175 21.88 -8.98 15.52
N LEU A 176 20.84 -9.23 14.72
CA LEU A 176 20.93 -9.15 13.27
C LEU A 176 20.87 -7.70 12.81
N THR A 177 21.57 -7.40 11.71
CA THR A 177 21.45 -6.10 11.02
C THR A 177 20.70 -6.33 9.72
N VAL A 178 19.42 -6.01 9.72
CA VAL A 178 18.54 -6.13 8.55
C VAL A 178 18.03 -4.75 8.16
N SER A 179 18.08 -4.41 6.87
CA SER A 179 17.55 -3.15 6.36
C SER A 179 16.02 -3.20 6.21
N PRO A 180 15.34 -2.04 6.19
CA PRO A 180 13.90 -1.99 5.89
C PRO A 180 13.55 -2.67 4.56
N THR A 181 14.37 -2.52 3.53
CA THR A 181 14.17 -3.15 2.21
C THR A 181 14.27 -4.67 2.28
N GLU A 182 15.21 -5.21 3.06
CA GLU A 182 15.27 -6.66 3.30
C GLU A 182 14.05 -7.16 4.07
N ASN A 183 13.59 -6.41 5.08
CA ASN A 183 12.39 -6.74 5.83
C ASN A 183 11.11 -6.71 4.98
N ILE A 184 11.02 -5.83 3.98
CA ILE A 184 9.95 -5.86 2.99
C ILE A 184 9.93 -7.19 2.24
N GLU A 185 11.09 -7.65 1.79
CA GLU A 185 11.19 -8.91 1.06
C GLU A 185 11.01 -10.13 1.96
N TYR A 186 11.47 -10.09 3.21
CA TYR A 186 11.24 -11.17 4.17
C TYR A 186 9.76 -11.33 4.46
N ASP A 187 9.05 -10.25 4.78
CA ASP A 187 7.62 -10.37 5.09
C ASP A 187 6.78 -10.75 3.86
N ARG A 188 7.14 -10.25 2.66
CA ARG A 188 6.56 -10.75 1.41
C ARG A 188 6.81 -12.25 1.23
N TYR A 189 8.01 -12.74 1.58
CA TYR A 189 8.35 -14.15 1.49
C TYR A 189 7.57 -15.02 2.49
N ILE A 190 7.27 -14.49 3.69
CA ILE A 190 6.33 -15.11 4.64
C ILE A 190 4.97 -15.31 3.96
N GLU A 191 4.42 -14.25 3.36
CA GLU A 191 3.07 -14.32 2.80
C GLU A 191 3.00 -15.17 1.52
N ASN A 192 3.95 -15.00 0.59
CA ASN A 192 3.95 -15.70 -0.70
C ASN A 192 4.30 -17.19 -0.54
N GLU A 193 5.44 -17.50 0.08
CA GLU A 193 5.98 -18.87 0.08
C GLU A 193 5.50 -19.67 1.28
N TYR A 194 5.44 -19.06 2.48
CA TYR A 194 5.06 -19.81 3.68
C TYR A 194 3.53 -19.96 3.82
N LEU A 195 2.78 -18.88 3.53
CA LEU A 195 1.32 -18.82 3.70
C LEU A 195 0.52 -19.01 2.39
N GLY A 196 1.15 -18.90 1.22
CA GLY A 196 0.51 -19.12 -0.08
C GLY A 196 -0.32 -17.95 -0.64
N LEU A 197 -0.13 -16.73 -0.13
CA LEU A 197 -0.82 -15.51 -0.56
C LEU A 197 0.04 -14.73 -1.56
N ARG A 198 -0.40 -14.59 -2.82
CA ARG A 198 0.32 -13.87 -3.88
C ARG A 198 0.05 -12.35 -3.88
N ASN A 199 0.41 -11.66 -2.81
CA ASN A 199 0.32 -10.20 -2.73
C ASN A 199 1.61 -9.49 -3.20
N GLY A 200 1.51 -8.19 -3.45
CA GLY A 200 2.65 -7.32 -3.75
C GLY A 200 3.37 -6.84 -2.48
N ILE A 201 4.21 -5.81 -2.64
CA ILE A 201 5.03 -5.24 -1.55
C ILE A 201 4.35 -4.11 -0.76
N LEU A 202 3.14 -3.72 -1.14
CA LEU A 202 2.44 -2.54 -0.62
C LEU A 202 2.38 -2.53 0.91
N ASP A 203 1.94 -3.65 1.49
CA ASP A 203 1.60 -3.74 2.90
C ASP A 203 2.85 -3.59 3.77
N GLN A 204 3.87 -4.39 3.47
CA GLN A 204 5.16 -4.37 4.14
C GLN A 204 5.83 -3.00 4.04
N SER A 205 5.82 -2.45 2.83
CA SER A 205 6.46 -1.19 2.53
C SER A 205 5.80 -0.03 3.25
N ALA A 206 4.47 -0.01 3.28
CA ALA A 206 3.72 1.00 4.01
C ALA A 206 4.08 0.96 5.50
N ILE A 207 4.17 -0.23 6.09
CA ILE A 207 4.48 -0.39 7.52
C ILE A 207 5.91 0.05 7.85
N LEU A 208 6.88 -0.30 7.00
CA LEU A 208 8.31 -0.06 7.26
C LEU A 208 8.80 1.33 6.84
N LEU A 209 8.20 1.94 5.81
CA LEU A 209 8.73 3.16 5.17
C LEU A 209 7.87 4.42 5.41
N SER A 210 6.70 4.30 6.06
CA SER A 210 5.85 5.46 6.33
C SER A 210 6.38 6.34 7.46
N SER A 211 5.94 7.59 7.46
CA SER A 211 6.24 8.55 8.52
C SER A 211 4.97 9.25 8.99
N GLN A 212 4.96 9.67 10.25
CA GLN A 212 3.80 10.28 10.88
C GLN A 212 3.32 11.50 10.09
N GLY A 213 2.02 11.52 9.77
CA GLY A 213 1.35 12.58 9.03
C GLY A 213 1.64 12.61 7.53
N CYS A 214 2.46 11.70 7.01
CA CYS A 214 2.85 11.69 5.60
C CYS A 214 2.14 10.56 4.85
N LEU A 215 1.92 10.75 3.55
CA LEU A 215 1.63 9.65 2.65
C LEU A 215 2.96 9.10 2.09
N THR A 216 3.05 7.80 1.93
CA THR A 216 4.15 7.09 1.29
C THR A 216 3.74 6.78 -0.13
N PHE A 217 4.31 7.51 -1.08
CA PHE A 217 4.20 7.18 -2.50
C PHE A 217 5.24 6.09 -2.80
N MET A 218 4.81 5.00 -3.42
CA MET A 218 5.68 3.91 -3.82
C MET A 218 5.40 3.46 -5.24
N ASN A 219 6.45 3.27 -6.03
CA ASN A 219 6.37 2.58 -7.31
C ASN A 219 6.63 1.09 -7.08
N CYS A 220 5.62 0.23 -7.22
CA CYS A 220 5.77 -1.19 -6.92
C CYS A 220 6.62 -1.96 -7.96
N LYS A 221 6.88 -1.38 -9.13
CA LYS A 221 7.78 -1.95 -10.14
C LYS A 221 9.25 -1.69 -9.79
N THR A 222 9.60 -0.43 -9.53
CA THR A 222 10.99 -0.02 -9.27
C THR A 222 11.38 -0.13 -7.79
N LYS A 223 10.39 -0.26 -6.90
CA LYS A 223 10.52 -0.22 -5.43
C LYS A 223 10.98 1.13 -4.88
N GLU A 224 11.05 2.16 -5.72
CA GLU A 224 11.32 3.53 -5.30
C GLU A 224 10.17 4.08 -4.47
N HIS A 225 10.49 4.85 -3.44
CA HIS A 225 9.51 5.46 -2.55
C HIS A 225 9.88 6.90 -2.22
N LYS A 226 8.87 7.69 -1.87
CA LYS A 226 9.03 9.04 -1.33
C LYS A 226 7.92 9.38 -0.34
N LEU A 227 8.26 10.19 0.65
CA LEU A 227 7.29 10.77 1.56
C LEU A 227 6.65 12.00 0.92
N VAL A 228 5.32 11.99 0.84
CA VAL A 228 4.49 13.12 0.44
C VAL A 228 4.00 13.80 1.72
N HIS A 229 4.68 14.88 2.06
CA HIS A 229 4.33 15.67 3.23
C HIS A 229 3.07 16.50 2.96
N PRO A 230 2.21 16.68 3.98
CA PRO A 230 1.17 17.71 3.91
C PRO A 230 1.84 19.09 3.85
N PRO A 231 1.13 20.14 3.40
CA PRO A 231 1.70 21.48 3.31
C PRO A 231 2.26 21.96 4.66
N LYS A 232 3.47 22.52 4.65
CA LYS A 232 4.09 23.14 5.84
C LYS A 232 3.33 24.42 6.19
N LEU A 233 2.54 24.39 7.27
CA LEU A 233 1.89 25.61 7.76
C LEU A 233 2.90 26.55 8.43
N PRO A 234 2.92 27.85 8.08
CA PRO A 234 3.58 28.86 8.89
C PRO A 234 2.92 28.91 10.27
N LYS A 235 3.73 28.87 11.34
CA LYS A 235 3.28 28.84 12.75
C LYS A 235 2.38 30.04 13.16
N THR A 236 2.23 31.04 12.30
CA THR A 236 1.54 32.31 12.54
C THR A 236 0.10 32.38 12.05
N HIS A 237 -0.35 31.45 11.19
CA HIS A 237 -1.72 31.45 10.64
C HIS A 237 -2.50 30.22 11.12
N LYS A 238 -2.86 30.21 12.41
CA LYS A 238 -3.84 29.25 12.98
C LYS A 238 -5.30 29.65 12.72
N THR A 239 -5.55 30.69 11.92
CA THR A 239 -6.88 31.32 11.77
C THR A 239 -7.60 31.00 10.47
N GLU A 240 -6.94 30.44 9.46
CA GLU A 240 -7.61 29.81 8.32
C GLU A 240 -7.44 28.30 8.46
N SER A 241 -8.44 27.69 9.10
CA SER A 241 -8.52 26.26 9.39
C SER A 241 -8.35 25.45 8.11
N GLN A 242 -7.13 24.95 7.84
CA GLN A 242 -7.05 23.63 7.24
C GLN A 242 -7.80 22.71 8.19
N LYS A 243 -8.97 22.25 7.76
CA LYS A 243 -9.78 21.30 8.51
C LYS A 243 -8.88 20.12 8.86
N ALA A 244 -8.58 19.96 10.14
CA ALA A 244 -7.94 18.75 10.61
C ALA A 244 -8.81 17.58 10.13
N TYR A 245 -8.19 16.48 9.70
CA TYR A 245 -8.93 15.30 9.30
C TYR A 245 -8.76 14.20 10.34
N LYS A 246 -9.74 13.30 10.40
CA LYS A 246 -9.63 12.00 11.03
C LYS A 246 -9.82 10.92 9.98
N ILE A 247 -9.21 9.76 10.21
CA ILE A 247 -9.46 8.56 9.42
C ILE A 247 -10.54 7.79 10.13
N LEU A 248 -11.68 7.59 9.48
CA LEU A 248 -12.79 6.77 9.96
C LEU A 248 -12.71 5.38 9.32
N LEU A 249 -12.53 4.35 10.13
CA LEU A 249 -12.54 2.96 9.69
C LEU A 249 -13.89 2.31 10.03
N ALA A 250 -14.71 2.01 9.02
CA ALA A 250 -16.01 1.39 9.20
C ALA A 250 -15.99 -0.09 8.83
N PHE A 251 -16.33 -0.98 9.76
CA PHE A 251 -16.25 -2.43 9.56
C PHE A 251 -17.56 -3.01 9.03
N SER A 252 -17.44 -3.91 8.04
CA SER A 252 -18.59 -4.66 7.52
C SER A 252 -19.06 -5.81 8.42
N GLY A 253 -18.27 -6.18 9.43
CA GLY A 253 -18.52 -7.38 10.26
C GLY A 253 -18.14 -8.71 9.59
N LEU A 254 -17.71 -8.70 8.32
CA LEU A 254 -17.24 -9.90 7.62
C LEU A 254 -15.77 -10.21 7.98
N LYS A 255 -15.53 -11.35 8.63
CA LYS A 255 -14.20 -11.79 9.11
C LYS A 255 -13.57 -12.97 8.34
N GLN A 256 -14.28 -13.64 7.43
CA GLN A 256 -13.76 -14.82 6.71
C GLN A 256 -12.41 -14.57 6.02
N ALA A 257 -11.53 -15.57 5.94
CA ALA A 257 -10.17 -15.43 5.41
C ALA A 257 -10.14 -15.20 3.88
N LEU A 258 -9.15 -14.44 3.39
CA LEU A 258 -8.97 -14.22 1.94
C LEU A 258 -8.46 -15.48 1.21
N THR A 259 -7.70 -16.34 1.91
CA THR A 259 -7.15 -17.58 1.36
C THR A 259 -8.20 -18.56 0.85
N THR A 260 -9.46 -18.41 1.30
CA THR A 260 -10.56 -19.30 0.93
C THR A 260 -11.39 -18.80 -0.25
N ASN A 261 -11.11 -17.61 -0.81
CA ASN A 261 -11.87 -17.04 -1.93
C ASN A 261 -10.98 -16.87 -3.18
N PRO A 262 -11.28 -17.56 -4.30
CA PRO A 262 -10.47 -17.49 -5.53
C PRO A 262 -10.55 -16.13 -6.26
N GLY A 263 -11.42 -15.22 -5.82
CA GLY A 263 -11.68 -13.94 -6.49
C GLY A 263 -10.43 -13.08 -6.70
N TYR A 264 -9.57 -12.94 -5.68
CA TYR A 264 -8.36 -12.10 -5.80
C TYR A 264 -7.38 -12.64 -6.85
N ASN A 265 -7.02 -13.93 -6.77
CA ASN A 265 -6.07 -14.54 -7.71
C ASN A 265 -6.61 -14.54 -9.15
N ARG A 266 -7.94 -14.67 -9.32
CA ARG A 266 -8.58 -14.52 -10.62
C ARG A 266 -8.36 -13.11 -11.21
N ARG A 267 -8.50 -12.06 -10.40
CA ARG A 267 -8.27 -10.67 -10.85
C ARG A 267 -6.82 -10.42 -11.24
N VAL A 268 -5.87 -11.00 -10.50
CA VAL A 268 -4.44 -10.95 -10.87
C VAL A 268 -4.23 -11.56 -12.25
N ALA A 269 -4.79 -12.76 -12.50
CA ALA A 269 -4.68 -13.43 -13.80
C ALA A 269 -5.36 -12.64 -14.94
N GLU A 270 -6.53 -12.05 -14.70
CA GLU A 270 -7.21 -11.18 -15.68
C GLU A 270 -6.35 -9.97 -16.07
N CYS A 271 -5.66 -9.34 -15.11
CA CYS A 271 -4.74 -8.22 -15.41
C CYS A 271 -3.53 -8.67 -16.24
N GLN A 272 -2.95 -9.82 -15.90
CA GLN A 272 -1.82 -10.39 -16.64
C GLN A 272 -2.20 -10.73 -18.08
N GLU A 273 -3.40 -11.28 -18.27
CA GLU A 273 -3.92 -11.60 -19.60
C GLU A 273 -4.16 -10.35 -20.44
N ALA A 274 -4.74 -9.30 -19.84
CA ALA A 274 -4.90 -8.00 -20.51
C ALA A 274 -3.55 -7.41 -20.95
N ALA A 275 -2.54 -7.46 -20.07
CA ALA A 275 -1.18 -7.02 -20.40
C ALA A 275 -0.59 -7.83 -21.56
N ARG A 276 -0.72 -9.16 -21.52
CA ARG A 276 -0.21 -10.06 -22.57
C ARG A 276 -0.79 -9.72 -23.95
N ILE A 277 -2.10 -9.48 -24.04
CA ILE A 277 -2.77 -9.13 -25.30
C ILE A 277 -2.22 -7.83 -25.86
N ILE A 278 -2.14 -6.78 -25.05
CA ILE A 278 -1.66 -5.46 -25.50
C ILE A 278 -0.18 -5.51 -25.89
N LEU A 279 0.66 -6.18 -25.09
CA LEU A 279 2.08 -6.34 -25.38
C LEU A 279 2.32 -7.08 -26.69
N ASN A 280 1.52 -8.13 -26.97
CA ASN A 280 1.60 -8.83 -28.23
C ASN A 280 1.20 -7.96 -29.42
N ALA A 281 0.11 -7.19 -29.29
CA ALA A 281 -0.37 -6.28 -30.33
C ALA A 281 0.64 -5.16 -30.63
N SER A 282 1.42 -4.76 -29.62
CA SER A 282 2.44 -3.69 -29.71
C SER A 282 3.83 -4.21 -30.11
N GLY A 283 3.98 -5.51 -30.43
CA GLY A 283 5.27 -6.11 -30.78
C GLY A 283 6.23 -6.37 -29.60
N ASN A 284 5.76 -6.19 -28.37
CA ASN A 284 6.51 -6.31 -27.11
C ASN A 284 6.29 -7.66 -26.39
N ASN A 285 6.05 -8.73 -27.15
CA ASN A 285 5.66 -10.06 -26.65
C ASN A 285 6.68 -10.78 -25.74
N LYS A 286 7.91 -10.26 -25.62
CA LYS A 286 8.95 -10.80 -24.74
C LYS A 286 8.92 -10.21 -23.33
N MET A 287 8.20 -9.09 -23.11
CA MET A 287 8.10 -8.49 -21.79
C MET A 287 7.22 -9.34 -20.87
N GLU A 288 7.52 -9.31 -19.57
CA GLU A 288 6.67 -9.95 -18.57
C GLU A 288 5.24 -9.37 -18.65
N PRO A 289 4.19 -10.20 -18.66
CA PRO A 289 2.81 -9.77 -18.86
C PRO A 289 2.23 -9.14 -17.59
N ILE A 290 2.72 -7.96 -17.24
CA ILE A 290 2.18 -7.09 -16.18
C ILE A 290 1.83 -5.73 -16.76
N LEU A 291 0.75 -5.12 -16.27
CA LEU A 291 0.24 -3.87 -16.86
C LEU A 291 1.23 -2.69 -16.77
N SER A 292 2.17 -2.69 -15.82
CA SER A 292 3.25 -1.67 -15.77
C SER A 292 4.30 -1.78 -16.87
N ASN A 293 4.30 -2.86 -17.67
CA ASN A 293 5.12 -2.97 -18.87
C ASN A 293 4.41 -2.46 -20.13
N VAL A 294 3.11 -2.16 -20.04
CA VAL A 294 2.34 -1.58 -21.14
C VAL A 294 2.44 -0.06 -21.07
N GLN A 295 2.88 0.58 -22.15
CA GLN A 295 2.89 2.04 -22.23
C GLN A 295 1.45 2.59 -22.37
N PRO A 296 1.14 3.78 -21.85
CA PRO A 296 -0.18 4.39 -22.00
C PRO A 296 -0.64 4.49 -23.47
N GLU A 297 0.28 4.78 -24.40
CA GLU A 297 0.01 4.87 -25.83
C GLU A 297 -0.38 3.53 -26.42
N ASP A 298 0.33 2.46 -26.04
CA ASP A 298 0.03 1.08 -26.44
C ASP A 298 -1.35 0.64 -25.90
N TYR A 299 -1.65 0.98 -24.64
CA TYR A 299 -2.97 0.72 -24.06
C TYR A 299 -4.07 1.43 -24.86
N GLU A 300 -3.92 2.72 -25.13
CA GLU A 300 -4.92 3.48 -25.88
C GLU A 300 -5.11 2.95 -27.31
N ALA A 301 -4.03 2.55 -27.98
CA ALA A 301 -4.08 2.00 -29.33
C ALA A 301 -4.73 0.60 -29.40
N HIS A 302 -4.59 -0.22 -28.36
CA HIS A 302 -4.96 -1.64 -28.40
C HIS A 302 -6.06 -2.05 -27.42
N LYS A 303 -6.56 -1.15 -26.56
CA LYS A 303 -7.61 -1.49 -25.56
C LYS A 303 -8.90 -2.05 -26.17
N SER A 304 -9.22 -1.73 -27.42
CA SER A 304 -10.40 -2.26 -28.12
C SER A 304 -10.28 -3.75 -28.48
N GLN A 305 -9.08 -4.34 -28.34
CA GLN A 305 -8.83 -5.77 -28.57
C GLN A 305 -9.09 -6.62 -27.32
N LEU A 306 -9.30 -5.99 -26.17
CA LEU A 306 -9.57 -6.68 -24.92
C LEU A 306 -11.05 -7.08 -24.84
N ASP A 307 -11.30 -8.31 -24.40
CA ASP A 307 -12.63 -8.72 -24.00
C ASP A 307 -13.18 -7.82 -22.88
N PRO A 308 -14.51 -7.66 -22.75
CA PRO A 308 -15.11 -6.68 -21.85
C PRO A 308 -14.59 -6.72 -20.41
N ASP A 309 -14.39 -7.90 -19.83
CA ASP A 309 -13.90 -8.04 -18.46
C ASP A 309 -12.43 -7.62 -18.33
N LEU A 310 -11.58 -8.00 -19.29
CA LEU A 310 -10.17 -7.62 -19.34
C LEU A 310 -10.01 -6.11 -19.55
N ALA A 311 -10.85 -5.52 -20.41
CA ALA A 311 -10.89 -4.08 -20.66
C ALA A 311 -11.19 -3.31 -19.36
N LYS A 312 -12.15 -3.77 -18.56
CA LYS A 312 -12.44 -3.17 -17.25
C LYS A 312 -11.24 -3.24 -16.29
N ARG A 313 -10.52 -4.37 -16.24
CA ARG A 313 -9.33 -4.51 -15.36
C ARG A 313 -8.20 -3.58 -15.77
N ALA A 314 -7.91 -3.51 -17.06
CA ALA A 314 -6.91 -2.59 -17.60
C ALA A 314 -7.30 -1.13 -17.34
N GLU A 315 -8.57 -0.77 -17.58
CA GLU A 315 -9.08 0.58 -17.30
C GLU A 315 -8.95 0.94 -15.81
N HIS A 316 -9.25 0.00 -14.90
CA HIS A 316 -8.99 0.19 -13.47
C HIS A 316 -7.52 0.52 -13.22
N TYR A 317 -6.60 -0.28 -13.77
CA TYR A 317 -5.16 -0.09 -13.56
C TYR A 317 -4.66 1.29 -14.01
N PHE A 318 -4.94 1.68 -15.25
CA PHE A 318 -4.44 2.95 -15.79
C PHE A 318 -5.09 4.15 -15.11
N SER A 319 -6.40 4.09 -14.85
CA SER A 319 -7.11 5.17 -14.16
C SER A 319 -6.70 5.29 -12.69
N GLU A 320 -6.39 4.18 -12.01
CA GLU A 320 -5.93 4.18 -10.61
C GLU A 320 -4.52 4.76 -10.48
N ASN A 321 -3.59 4.42 -11.37
CA ASN A 321 -2.26 5.05 -11.40
C ASN A 321 -2.36 6.58 -11.54
N MET A 322 -3.24 7.05 -12.43
CA MET A 322 -3.50 8.49 -12.59
C MET A 322 -4.09 9.12 -11.31
N ARG A 323 -5.01 8.41 -10.63
CA ARG A 323 -5.55 8.86 -9.34
C ARG A 323 -4.47 8.97 -8.28
N VAL A 324 -3.54 8.03 -8.21
CA VAL A 324 -2.40 8.05 -7.26
C VAL A 324 -1.53 9.29 -7.47
N ILE A 325 -1.17 9.61 -8.71
CA ILE A 325 -0.36 10.80 -9.03
C ILE A 325 -1.09 12.07 -8.62
N LYS A 326 -2.35 12.25 -9.05
CA LYS A 326 -3.17 13.41 -8.70
C LYS A 326 -3.44 13.51 -7.19
N GLY A 327 -3.56 12.37 -6.52
CA GLY A 327 -3.78 12.30 -5.08
C GLY A 327 -2.56 12.76 -4.29
N ALA A 328 -1.36 12.39 -4.72
CA ALA A 328 -0.13 12.89 -4.12
C ALA A 328 -0.02 14.42 -4.25
N GLU A 329 -0.39 14.99 -5.40
CA GLU A 329 -0.41 16.44 -5.61
C GLU A 329 -1.47 17.14 -4.74
N ALA A 330 -2.68 16.60 -4.69
CA ALA A 330 -3.77 17.13 -3.86
C ALA A 330 -3.40 17.12 -2.37
N TRP A 331 -2.80 16.04 -1.90
CA TRP A 331 -2.30 15.91 -0.52
C TRP A 331 -1.22 16.94 -0.21
N ALA A 332 -0.18 17.01 -1.04
CA ALA A 332 0.92 17.96 -0.87
C ALA A 332 0.44 19.42 -0.87
N SER A 333 -0.65 19.70 -1.59
CA SER A 333 -1.26 21.03 -1.67
C SER A 333 -2.29 21.31 -0.57
N GLY A 334 -2.58 20.36 0.32
CA GLY A 334 -3.59 20.49 1.38
C GLY A 334 -5.03 20.51 0.88
N LYS A 335 -5.28 20.07 -0.37
CA LYS A 335 -6.62 20.03 -0.97
C LYS A 335 -7.34 18.74 -0.57
N LEU A 336 -7.70 18.63 0.71
CA LEU A 336 -8.27 17.40 1.29
C LEU A 336 -9.60 17.00 0.63
N GLU A 337 -10.43 17.95 0.20
CA GLU A 337 -11.67 17.65 -0.54
C GLU A 337 -11.38 17.02 -1.90
N ASP A 338 -10.40 17.53 -2.65
CA ASP A 338 -10.03 16.97 -3.95
C ASP A 338 -9.36 15.60 -3.79
N PHE A 339 -8.53 15.44 -2.76
CA PHE A 339 -7.99 14.14 -2.37
C PHE A 339 -9.11 13.15 -2.04
N GLY A 340 -10.09 13.56 -1.24
CA GLY A 340 -11.26 12.76 -0.89
C GLY A 340 -12.08 12.33 -2.13
N LYS A 341 -12.34 13.23 -3.07
CA LYS A 341 -12.99 12.89 -4.34
C LYS A 341 -12.24 11.80 -5.11
N LEU A 342 -10.90 11.87 -5.14
CA LEU A 342 -10.07 10.85 -5.77
C LEU A 342 -10.15 9.50 -5.04
N VAL A 343 -10.16 9.51 -3.70
CA VAL A 343 -10.36 8.31 -2.87
C VAL A 343 -11.71 7.66 -3.17
N SER A 344 -12.79 8.45 -3.23
CA SER A 344 -14.13 7.96 -3.60
C SER A 344 -14.18 7.41 -5.03
N ALA A 345 -13.51 8.06 -5.99
CA ALA A 345 -13.42 7.58 -7.36
C ALA A 345 -12.62 6.27 -7.47
N SER A 346 -11.59 6.09 -6.65
CA SER A 346 -10.87 4.81 -6.51
C SER A 346 -11.82 3.72 -6.02
N GLY A 347 -12.60 3.98 -4.96
CA GLY A 347 -13.62 3.05 -4.45
C GLY A 347 -14.66 2.65 -5.51
N LEU A 348 -15.19 3.62 -6.25
CA LEU A 348 -16.13 3.34 -7.34
C LEU A 348 -15.49 2.51 -8.46
N SER A 349 -14.22 2.76 -8.78
CA SER A 349 -13.48 1.98 -9.77
C SER A 349 -13.23 0.55 -9.28
N SER A 350 -12.93 0.33 -8.00
CA SER A 350 -12.85 -1.01 -7.42
C SER A 350 -14.17 -1.78 -7.60
N ILE A 351 -15.31 -1.13 -7.38
CA ILE A 351 -16.64 -1.75 -7.52
C ILE A 351 -16.99 -2.02 -9.00
N SER A 352 -16.89 -1.01 -9.85
CA SER A 352 -17.45 -1.07 -11.22
C SER A 352 -16.49 -1.55 -12.29
N LYS A 353 -15.16 -1.36 -12.09
CA LYS A 353 -14.13 -1.71 -13.07
C LYS A 353 -13.29 -2.90 -12.61
N TYR A 354 -12.88 -2.92 -11.35
CA TYR A 354 -12.17 -4.08 -10.81
C TYR A 354 -13.11 -5.21 -10.37
N GLU A 355 -14.40 -4.89 -10.16
CA GLU A 355 -15.42 -5.83 -9.68
C GLU A 355 -14.93 -6.60 -8.43
N SER A 356 -14.40 -5.83 -7.48
CA SER A 356 -14.20 -6.21 -6.09
C SER A 356 -15.23 -5.50 -5.20
N GLY A 357 -15.49 -6.05 -4.01
CA GLY A 357 -16.60 -5.61 -3.16
C GLY A 357 -17.60 -6.74 -2.96
N CYS A 358 -17.98 -6.96 -1.71
CA CYS A 358 -19.18 -7.72 -1.37
C CYS A 358 -20.31 -6.75 -0.98
N GLU A 359 -21.55 -7.22 -1.05
CA GLU A 359 -22.75 -6.41 -0.78
C GLU A 359 -22.63 -5.57 0.51
N PRO A 360 -22.21 -6.12 1.67
CA PRO A 360 -22.13 -5.33 2.90
C PRO A 360 -21.04 -4.25 2.87
N LEU A 361 -19.98 -4.42 2.06
CA LEU A 361 -18.96 -3.38 1.87
C LEU A 361 -19.45 -2.28 0.92
N ILE A 362 -20.10 -2.65 -0.19
CA ILE A 362 -20.65 -1.70 -1.15
C ILE A 362 -21.66 -0.78 -0.47
N GLN A 363 -22.59 -1.35 0.31
CA GLN A 363 -23.55 -0.58 1.09
C GLN A 363 -22.86 0.36 2.10
N LEU A 364 -21.79 -0.11 2.75
CA LEU A 364 -21.04 0.71 3.70
C LEU A 364 -20.32 1.89 3.02
N TYR A 365 -19.76 1.67 1.83
CA TYR A 365 -19.19 2.71 0.98
C TYR A 365 -20.25 3.75 0.59
N GLU A 366 -21.43 3.32 0.14
CA GLU A 366 -22.53 4.22 -0.22
C GLU A 366 -23.06 5.03 0.97
N ILE A 367 -23.09 4.43 2.16
CA ILE A 367 -23.44 5.13 3.40
C ILE A 367 -22.40 6.20 3.74
N LEU A 368 -21.11 5.85 3.67
CA LEU A 368 -20.01 6.76 3.96
C LEU A 368 -19.97 7.96 2.99
N LEU A 369 -20.31 7.77 1.72
CA LEU A 369 -20.42 8.88 0.76
C LEU A 369 -21.48 9.93 1.17
N ARG A 370 -22.52 9.52 1.90
CA ARG A 370 -23.59 10.41 2.38
C ARG A 370 -23.31 10.96 3.79
N ALA A 371 -22.28 10.46 4.47
CA ALA A 371 -22.07 10.77 5.86
C ALA A 371 -21.53 12.21 6.05
N PRO A 372 -22.02 12.93 7.08
CA PRO A 372 -21.51 14.22 7.53
C PRO A 372 -19.98 14.37 7.49
N GLY A 373 -19.46 15.39 6.80
CA GLY A 373 -18.04 15.74 6.86
C GLY A 373 -17.08 14.76 6.19
N VAL A 374 -17.56 13.69 5.55
CA VAL A 374 -16.70 12.78 4.77
C VAL A 374 -16.21 13.49 3.52
N PHE A 375 -14.89 13.62 3.38
CA PHE A 375 -14.22 14.09 2.16
C PHE A 375 -14.23 13.00 1.08
N GLY A 376 -14.02 11.75 1.48
CA GLY A 376 -14.08 10.61 0.59
C GLY A 376 -13.82 9.28 1.27
N THR A 377 -14.20 8.19 0.61
CA THR A 377 -14.14 6.84 1.18
C THR A 377 -13.83 5.78 0.13
N ARG A 378 -13.30 4.63 0.55
CA ARG A 378 -13.16 3.43 -0.29
C ARG A 378 -12.99 2.19 0.58
N PHE A 379 -12.97 1.01 -0.03
CA PHE A 379 -12.57 -0.23 0.65
C PHE A 379 -11.11 -0.19 1.07
N SER A 380 -10.80 -0.74 2.24
CA SER A 380 -9.44 -1.08 2.64
C SER A 380 -9.13 -2.55 2.30
N GLY A 381 -7.93 -2.80 1.76
CA GLY A 381 -7.49 -4.14 1.38
C GLY A 381 -8.20 -4.69 0.13
N ALA A 382 -8.37 -6.02 0.07
CA ALA A 382 -8.77 -6.72 -1.15
C ALA A 382 -10.26 -6.61 -1.54
N GLY A 383 -11.09 -5.91 -0.75
CA GLY A 383 -12.50 -5.65 -1.09
C GLY A 383 -13.47 -6.83 -0.90
N PHE A 384 -13.02 -8.01 -0.48
CA PHE A 384 -13.92 -9.17 -0.23
C PHE A 384 -14.35 -9.32 1.24
N ARG A 385 -13.73 -8.54 2.14
CA ARG A 385 -13.98 -8.49 3.59
C ARG A 385 -13.44 -7.20 4.19
N GLY A 386 -13.64 -6.98 5.48
CA GLY A 386 -12.94 -5.95 6.24
C GLY A 386 -13.72 -4.65 6.35
N CYS A 387 -13.04 -3.53 6.10
CA CYS A 387 -13.58 -2.19 6.32
C CYS A 387 -13.56 -1.29 5.08
N CYS A 388 -14.37 -0.24 5.15
CA CYS A 388 -14.14 0.98 4.39
C CYS A 388 -13.29 1.94 5.22
N LEU A 389 -12.40 2.67 4.56
CA LEU A 389 -11.71 3.83 5.15
C LEU A 389 -12.36 5.09 4.61
N ALA A 390 -12.45 6.13 5.43
CA ALA A 390 -12.89 7.45 5.02
C ALA A 390 -12.04 8.55 5.64
N PHE A 391 -11.78 9.60 4.86
CA PHE A 391 -11.20 10.85 5.37
C PHE A 391 -12.36 11.76 5.76
N VAL A 392 -12.38 12.21 7.01
CA VAL A 392 -13.49 12.96 7.59
C VAL A 392 -12.97 14.24 8.23
N ASP A 393 -13.73 15.33 8.09
CA ASP A 393 -13.56 16.54 8.86
C ASP A 393 -13.52 16.22 10.36
N ALA A 394 -12.43 16.57 11.05
CA ALA A 394 -12.20 16.17 12.43
C ALA A 394 -13.32 16.64 13.37
N ASP A 395 -13.91 17.82 13.09
CA ASP A 395 -14.99 18.38 13.90
C ASP A 395 -16.33 17.65 13.69
N ARG A 396 -16.45 16.85 12.62
CA ARG A 396 -17.65 16.07 12.29
C ARG A 396 -17.44 14.57 12.40
N ALA A 397 -16.28 14.13 12.90
CA ALA A 397 -15.90 12.73 12.95
C ALA A 397 -16.90 11.87 13.74
N ASP A 398 -17.33 12.35 14.91
CA ASP A 398 -18.29 11.64 15.77
C ASP A 398 -19.72 11.61 15.17
N GLU A 399 -20.10 12.71 14.50
CA GLU A 399 -21.38 12.83 13.77
C GLU A 399 -21.41 11.82 12.60
N ALA A 400 -20.33 11.79 11.80
CA ALA A 400 -20.17 10.89 10.66
C ALA A 400 -20.27 9.43 11.11
N ALA A 401 -19.56 9.06 12.17
CA ALA A 401 -19.55 7.70 12.65
C ALA A 401 -20.90 7.26 13.21
N SER A 402 -21.59 8.14 13.94
CA SER A 402 -22.94 7.89 14.43
C SER A 402 -23.92 7.66 13.28
N PHE A 403 -23.85 8.49 12.24
CA PHE A 403 -24.65 8.33 11.03
C PHE A 403 -24.39 6.99 10.34
N VAL A 404 -23.12 6.65 10.10
CA VAL A 404 -22.74 5.39 9.43
C VAL A 404 -23.26 4.18 10.20
N ARG A 405 -23.13 4.19 11.52
CA ARG A 405 -23.64 3.13 12.40
C ARG A 405 -25.14 2.93 12.27
N GLU A 406 -25.91 4.01 12.34
CA GLU A 406 -27.37 3.95 12.28
C GLU A 406 -27.86 3.47 10.92
N GLU A 407 -27.29 3.99 9.84
CA GLU A 407 -27.65 3.59 8.49
C GLU A 407 -27.23 2.13 8.21
N TYR A 408 -26.04 1.72 8.64
CA TYR A 408 -25.55 0.36 8.41
C TYR A 408 -26.38 -0.69 9.15
N ARG A 409 -26.82 -0.39 10.38
CA ARG A 409 -27.72 -1.27 11.15
C ARG A 409 -29.07 -1.52 10.43
N LYS A 410 -29.56 -0.55 9.66
CA LYS A 410 -30.81 -0.70 8.89
C LYS A 410 -30.65 -1.67 7.73
N VAL A 411 -29.53 -1.60 7.01
CA VAL A 411 -29.29 -2.42 5.80
C VAL A 411 -28.64 -3.78 6.11
N GLN A 412 -27.87 -3.89 7.19
CA GLN A 412 -27.13 -5.09 7.59
C GLN A 412 -27.31 -5.44 9.09
N PRO A 413 -28.55 -5.65 9.60
CA PRO A 413 -28.81 -5.81 11.03
C PRO A 413 -28.09 -7.02 11.66
N LYS A 414 -27.97 -8.13 10.91
CA LYS A 414 -27.29 -9.34 11.39
C LYS A 414 -25.79 -9.10 11.58
N LEU A 415 -25.11 -8.56 10.58
CA LEU A 415 -23.68 -8.27 10.67
C LEU A 415 -23.39 -7.18 11.70
N ALA A 416 -24.20 -6.12 11.73
CA ALA A 416 -24.05 -5.05 12.70
C ALA A 416 -24.19 -5.53 14.16
N SER A 417 -25.02 -6.54 14.42
CA SER A 417 -25.17 -7.14 15.76
C SER A 417 -23.97 -7.99 16.21
N GLN A 418 -23.16 -8.48 15.26
CA GLN A 418 -21.96 -9.29 15.54
C GLN A 418 -20.72 -8.44 15.82
N ILE A 419 -20.75 -7.17 15.40
CA ILE A 419 -19.75 -6.19 15.76
C ILE A 419 -20.05 -5.76 17.20
N ASN A 420 -19.58 -6.52 18.19
CA ASN A 420 -19.71 -6.18 19.61
C ASN A 420 -18.43 -5.48 20.08
N GLY A 421 -18.56 -4.20 20.47
CA GLY A 421 -17.48 -3.38 21.01
C GLY A 421 -17.71 -1.91 20.69
N LYS A 422 -17.52 -1.01 21.66
CA LYS A 422 -17.69 0.44 21.43
C LYS A 422 -16.83 0.94 20.25
N GLU A 423 -15.60 0.42 20.10
CA GLU A 423 -14.63 0.90 19.11
C GLU A 423 -14.84 0.40 17.67
N CYS A 424 -15.44 -0.78 17.45
CA CYS A 424 -15.72 -1.28 16.09
C CYS A 424 -17.04 -0.79 15.50
N ILE A 425 -17.94 -0.29 16.36
CA ILE A 425 -19.25 0.23 15.94
C ILE A 425 -19.20 1.77 15.82
N GLU A 426 -18.24 2.43 16.47
CA GLU A 426 -18.05 3.89 16.40
C GLU A 426 -17.13 4.33 15.27
N GLY A 427 -16.70 3.38 14.43
CA GLY A 427 -15.60 3.58 13.50
C GLY A 427 -14.30 3.94 14.24
N CYS A 428 -13.23 3.25 13.90
CA CYS A 428 -11.97 3.56 14.56
C CYS A 428 -11.47 4.90 14.01
N LEU A 429 -11.56 5.95 14.83
CA LEU A 429 -10.95 7.24 14.53
C LEU A 429 -9.45 7.12 14.74
N CYS A 430 -8.73 7.09 13.63
CA CYS A 430 -7.29 6.99 13.63
C CYS A 430 -6.65 8.32 13.26
N GLY A 431 -5.53 8.62 13.92
CA GLY A 431 -4.53 9.56 13.46
C GLY A 431 -3.51 8.90 12.53
N ALA A 432 -2.59 9.71 12.02
CA ALA A 432 -1.45 9.18 11.30
C ALA A 432 -0.48 8.50 12.28
N GLY A 433 -0.06 7.28 11.94
CA GLY A 433 0.84 6.47 12.75
C GLY A 433 2.30 6.81 12.55
N LYS A 434 3.15 6.39 13.49
CA LYS A 434 4.61 6.38 13.31
C LYS A 434 5.04 5.16 12.46
N CYS A 435 6.32 5.07 12.12
CA CYS A 435 6.92 3.85 11.57
C CYS A 435 7.11 2.78 12.68
N VAL A 436 7.60 1.60 12.27
CA VAL A 436 7.99 0.53 13.20
C VAL A 436 9.04 0.98 14.22
N ALA A 437 9.03 0.36 15.40
CA ALA A 437 10.04 0.61 16.44
C ALA A 437 10.26 -0.62 17.33
N VAL A 438 11.45 -0.73 17.94
CA VAL A 438 11.71 -1.66 19.04
C VAL A 438 12.19 -0.87 20.25
N MET A 439 11.52 -1.00 21.40
CA MET A 439 11.83 -0.27 22.64
C MET A 439 12.41 -1.22 23.70
N GLY A 440 13.46 -0.85 24.45
CA GLY A 440 13.92 -1.62 25.63
C GLY A 440 15.42 -1.95 25.76
N ARG A 441 16.31 -1.29 25.01
CA ARG A 441 17.75 -1.14 25.34
C ARG A 441 18.17 0.30 25.07
N ALA A 442 19.39 0.69 25.46
CA ALA A 442 20.06 1.95 25.09
C ALA A 442 20.32 2.05 23.57
N VAL A 443 19.23 1.94 22.82
CA VAL A 443 19.09 1.86 21.37
C VAL A 443 17.79 2.61 21.03
N GLU A 444 17.57 3.78 21.64
CA GLU A 444 16.57 4.74 21.16
C GLU A 444 16.92 5.27 19.74
N GLY A 445 18.11 4.92 19.21
CA GLY A 445 18.67 5.48 17.98
C GLY A 445 18.58 4.62 16.71
N LEU A 446 18.55 3.29 16.72
CA LEU A 446 18.90 2.54 15.48
C LEU A 446 17.90 2.67 14.31
N TYR A 447 16.61 2.92 14.56
CA TYR A 447 15.63 3.19 13.49
C TYR A 447 15.24 4.68 13.37
N ILE A 448 15.14 5.41 14.49
CA ILE A 448 14.80 6.85 14.52
C ILE A 448 15.95 7.71 13.95
N GLN A 449 17.21 7.31 14.20
CA GLN A 449 18.40 8.02 13.73
C GLN A 449 18.72 7.67 12.27
N ARG A 450 18.47 6.43 11.81
CA ARG A 450 18.60 6.04 10.40
C ARG A 450 17.54 6.70 9.49
N GLY A 451 16.32 6.93 9.99
CA GLY A 451 15.32 7.74 9.29
C GLY A 451 15.68 9.23 9.19
N LYS A 452 16.38 9.76 10.19
CA LYS A 452 16.92 11.13 10.17
C LYS A 452 18.13 11.26 9.24
N GLU A 453 19.08 10.33 9.28
CA GLU A 453 20.26 10.33 8.40
C GLU A 453 19.88 10.11 6.93
N ALA A 454 18.91 9.25 6.63
CA ALA A 454 18.37 9.10 5.27
C ALA A 454 17.58 10.34 4.81
N GLY A 455 16.87 11.01 5.73
CA GLY A 455 16.14 12.25 5.46
C GLY A 455 17.05 13.48 5.27
N GLU A 456 18.11 13.60 6.08
CA GLU A 456 19.07 14.71 6.04
C GLU A 456 20.06 14.57 4.89
N ALA A 457 20.56 13.35 4.62
CA ALA A 457 21.37 13.06 3.42
C ALA A 457 20.55 13.23 2.13
N CYS A 458 19.24 12.92 2.14
CA CYS A 458 18.37 13.27 1.03
C CYS A 458 18.20 14.78 0.89
N THR A 459 18.07 15.58 1.95
CA THR A 459 17.89 17.03 1.79
C THR A 459 19.13 17.76 1.26
N GLU A 460 20.34 17.36 1.66
CA GLU A 460 21.57 17.96 1.13
C GLU A 460 21.92 17.44 -0.27
N ALA A 461 21.82 16.13 -0.54
CA ALA A 461 22.03 15.57 -1.88
C ALA A 461 20.93 16.01 -2.87
N SER A 462 19.69 16.23 -2.42
CA SER A 462 18.61 16.79 -3.27
C SER A 462 18.85 18.25 -3.60
N SER A 463 19.45 19.06 -2.71
CA SER A 463 19.71 20.46 -3.03
C SER A 463 20.79 20.63 -4.12
N ILE A 464 21.76 19.71 -4.17
CA ILE A 464 22.87 19.71 -5.14
C ILE A 464 22.48 18.96 -6.43
N MET A 465 21.86 17.77 -6.34
CA MET A 465 21.39 17.05 -7.53
C MET A 465 20.17 17.70 -8.20
N VAL A 466 19.24 18.34 -7.47
CA VAL A 466 18.12 19.06 -8.12
C VAL A 466 18.61 20.29 -8.88
N GLN A 467 19.77 20.86 -8.55
CA GLN A 467 20.36 21.91 -9.39
C GLN A 467 21.07 21.33 -10.62
N GLU A 468 21.94 20.33 -10.47
CA GLU A 468 22.68 19.76 -11.62
C GLU A 468 21.78 19.00 -12.59
N THR A 469 20.79 18.23 -12.10
CA THR A 469 19.83 17.48 -12.94
C THR A 469 18.77 18.39 -13.56
N LYS A 470 18.38 19.51 -12.91
CA LYS A 470 17.53 20.52 -13.58
C LYS A 470 18.26 21.21 -14.72
N TYR A 471 19.55 21.52 -14.57
CA TYR A 471 20.34 22.15 -15.65
C TYR A 471 20.59 21.20 -16.82
N SER A 472 20.86 19.91 -16.58
CA SER A 472 21.05 18.93 -17.66
C SER A 472 19.74 18.61 -18.40
N LEU A 473 18.63 18.38 -17.69
CA LEU A 473 17.31 18.13 -18.30
C LEU A 473 16.75 19.37 -19.01
N LEU A 474 16.99 20.60 -18.50
CA LEU A 474 16.64 21.81 -19.24
C LEU A 474 17.48 21.93 -20.52
N SER A 475 18.78 21.65 -20.46
CA SER A 475 19.68 21.74 -21.62
C SER A 475 19.30 20.74 -22.72
N GLU A 476 19.00 19.50 -22.36
CA GLU A 476 18.54 18.47 -23.31
C GLU A 476 17.15 18.77 -23.86
N THR A 477 16.23 19.28 -23.03
CA THR A 477 14.89 19.68 -23.48
C THR A 477 14.95 20.89 -24.40
N ILE A 478 15.78 21.90 -24.09
CA ILE A 478 15.99 23.08 -24.93
C ILE A 478 16.64 22.66 -26.26
N SER A 479 17.63 21.76 -26.24
CA SER A 479 18.26 21.26 -27.47
C SER A 479 17.29 20.46 -28.34
N SER A 480 16.43 19.63 -27.72
CA SER A 480 15.38 18.87 -28.40
C SER A 480 14.27 19.75 -28.98
N VAL A 481 13.91 20.84 -28.30
CA VAL A 481 12.94 21.82 -28.80
C VAL A 481 13.56 22.66 -29.91
N GLN A 482 14.82 23.07 -29.78
CA GLN A 482 15.56 23.81 -30.80
C GLN A 482 15.68 22.97 -32.09
N GLN A 483 16.04 21.69 -31.97
CA GLN A 483 16.13 20.80 -33.11
C GLN A 483 14.78 20.60 -33.80
N ARG A 484 13.68 20.48 -33.04
CA ARG A 484 12.32 20.43 -33.62
C ARG A 484 11.91 21.74 -34.28
N LEU A 485 12.32 22.89 -33.75
CA LEU A 485 12.09 24.19 -34.37
C LEU A 485 12.88 24.35 -35.67
N ASP A 486 14.13 23.87 -35.70
CA ASP A 486 14.99 23.90 -36.90
C ASP A 486 14.48 22.93 -37.99
N ASP A 487 13.95 21.76 -37.60
CA ASP A 487 13.28 20.81 -38.50
C ASP A 487 11.98 21.41 -39.07
N HIS A 488 11.19 22.10 -38.24
CA HIS A 488 9.99 22.80 -38.69
C HIS A 488 10.32 23.99 -39.61
N ALA A 489 11.38 24.75 -39.32
CA ALA A 489 11.85 25.83 -40.18
C ALA A 489 12.31 25.30 -41.55
N SER A 490 13.06 24.18 -41.56
CA SER A 490 13.47 23.51 -42.80
C SER A 490 12.28 22.99 -43.60
N ALA A 491 11.27 22.42 -42.93
CA ALA A 491 10.04 21.97 -43.59
C ALA A 491 9.25 23.14 -44.19
N MET A 492 9.16 24.27 -43.47
CA MET A 492 8.48 25.48 -43.97
C MET A 492 9.23 26.12 -45.15
N GLU A 493 10.57 26.11 -45.15
CA GLU A 493 11.36 26.58 -46.28
C GLU A 493 11.15 25.67 -47.51
N MET A 494 11.07 24.35 -47.31
CA MET A 494 10.79 23.39 -48.38
C MET A 494 9.37 23.57 -48.96
N ILE A 495 8.39 23.87 -48.13
CA ILE A 495 7.02 24.22 -48.55
C ILE A 495 7.02 25.55 -49.33
N SER A 496 7.74 26.56 -48.84
CA SER A 496 7.86 27.86 -49.52
C SER A 496 8.46 27.73 -50.92
N ARG A 497 9.55 26.97 -51.07
CA ARG A 497 10.17 26.70 -52.39
C ARG A 497 9.24 25.94 -53.33
N ARG A 498 8.41 25.02 -52.81
CA ARG A 498 7.38 24.32 -53.62
C ARG A 498 6.26 25.26 -54.05
N LEU A 499 5.85 26.20 -53.20
CA LEU A 499 4.85 27.21 -53.54
C LEU A 499 5.38 28.20 -54.59
N GLU A 500 6.64 28.63 -54.50
CA GLU A 500 7.28 29.46 -55.53
C GLU A 500 7.41 28.72 -56.87
N ALA A 501 7.76 27.44 -56.86
CA ALA A 501 7.79 26.62 -58.07
C ALA A 501 6.39 26.48 -58.71
N LEU A 502 5.34 26.35 -57.89
CA LEU A 502 3.95 26.32 -58.36
C LEU A 502 3.51 27.67 -58.95
N ASP A 503 3.88 28.79 -58.33
CA ASP A 503 3.56 30.14 -58.83
C ASP A 503 4.28 30.43 -60.16
N ASN A 504 5.54 30.02 -60.30
CA ASN A 504 6.28 30.14 -61.56
C ASN A 504 5.68 29.28 -62.68
N ASN A 505 5.23 28.06 -62.37
CA ASN A 505 4.50 27.23 -63.33
C ASN A 505 3.17 27.86 -63.74
N PHE A 506 2.43 28.47 -62.81
CA PHE A 506 1.18 29.18 -63.11
C PHE A 506 1.41 30.40 -64.01
N LYS A 507 2.47 31.18 -63.76
CA LYS A 507 2.86 32.31 -64.62
C LYS A 507 3.24 31.85 -66.03
N GLY A 508 3.99 30.75 -66.17
CA GLY A 508 4.31 30.17 -67.46
C GLY A 508 3.07 29.70 -68.23
N LEU A 509 2.14 29.03 -67.55
CA LEU A 509 0.85 28.63 -68.13
C LEU A 509 0.01 29.82 -68.59
N LYS A 510 0.03 30.93 -67.83
CA LYS A 510 -0.67 32.16 -68.18
C LYS A 510 -0.12 32.80 -69.46
N VAL A 511 1.20 32.84 -69.63
CA VAL A 511 1.85 33.35 -70.85
C VAL A 511 1.48 32.50 -72.07
N VAL A 512 1.51 31.17 -71.94
CA VAL A 512 1.10 30.25 -73.02
C VAL A 512 -0.38 30.42 -73.38
N PHE A 513 -1.22 30.72 -72.38
CA PHE A 513 -2.65 30.96 -72.60
C PHE A 513 -2.89 32.30 -73.30
N GLU A 514 -2.17 33.36 -72.92
CA GLU A 514 -2.23 34.68 -73.54
C GLU A 514 -1.69 34.68 -74.98
N GLU A 515 -0.58 33.97 -75.25
CA GLU A 515 -0.05 33.78 -76.62
C GLU A 515 -1.02 33.02 -77.53
N ARG A 516 -1.74 32.02 -77.00
CA ARG A 516 -2.78 31.31 -77.75
C ARG A 516 -4.03 32.15 -77.98
N LEU A 517 -4.37 33.05 -77.06
CA LEU A 517 -5.49 33.99 -77.21
C LEU A 517 -5.21 35.10 -78.23
N LEU A 518 -3.94 35.46 -78.44
CA LEU A 518 -3.49 36.40 -79.48
C LEU A 518 -3.36 35.76 -80.87
N ALA A 519 -3.28 34.42 -80.94
CA ALA A 519 -3.17 33.65 -82.18
C ALA A 519 -4.52 33.19 -82.77
N VAL A 520 -5.62 33.37 -82.03
CA VAL A 520 -7.02 33.19 -82.45
C VAL A 520 -7.59 34.56 -82.78
#